data_AF-A0AAW2WV17-F1
#
_entry.id   AF-A0AAW2WV17-F1
#
_cell.length_a   1.000
_cell.length_b   1.000
_cell.length_c   1.000
_cell.angle_alpha   90.00
_cell.angle_beta   90.00
_cell.angle_gamma   90.00
#
_symmetry.space_group_name_H-M   'P 1'
#
loop_
_entity.id
_entity.type
_entity.pdbx_description
1 polymer ?
#
loop_
_entity_poly.entity_id
_entity_poly.type
_entity_poly.pdbx_seq_one_letter_code
_entity_poly.pdbx_strand_id
1 'polypeptide(L)'
;MAWKAYILQVLESVGSPAYVKRLVGDKLDSRSSLCRFIGYPKETAGYYFYDPAEQKIFISRNTVFFEKDFPSDSRRDKVLIDESSEEPQHDNTTSFEP
;
A
#
# COMPACT_ATOMS: atom_id res chain seq x y z
N MET A 1 16.42 13.30 13.53
CA MET A 1 17.36 12.23 13.11
C MET A 1 16.88 10.83 13.53
N ALA A 2 16.58 10.55 14.81
CA ALA A 2 16.14 9.22 15.26
C ALA A 2 14.81 8.72 14.65
N TRP A 3 13.84 9.62 14.45
CA TRP A 3 12.52 9.29 13.90
C TRP A 3 12.57 8.71 12.48
N LYS A 4 13.47 9.20 11.63
CA LYS A 4 13.63 8.69 10.26
C LYS A 4 14.08 7.22 10.26
N ALA A 5 15.02 6.87 11.14
CA ALA A 5 15.49 5.49 11.27
C ALA A 5 14.38 4.56 11.78
N TYR A 6 13.58 5.02 12.75
CA TYR A 6 12.42 4.29 13.25
C TYR A 6 11.40 4.00 12.14
N ILE A 7 11.05 4.99 11.31
CA ILE A 7 10.13 4.80 10.19
C ILE A 7 10.65 3.77 9.19
N LEU A 8 11.92 3.84 8.80
CA LEU A 8 12.48 2.90 7.82
C LEU A 8 12.49 1.46 8.37
N GLN A 9 12.83 1.29 9.64
CA GLN A 9 12.79 -0.01 10.31
C GLN A 9 11.36 -0.58 10.36
N VAL A 10 10.37 0.26 10.67
CA VAL A 10 8.96 -0.14 10.65
C VAL A 10 8.58 -0.59 9.24
N LEU A 11 8.86 0.20 8.20
CA LEU A 11 8.53 -0.13 6.80
C LEU A 11 9.15 -1.45 6.30
N GLU A 12 10.35 -1.81 6.77
CA GLU A 12 10.96 -3.11 6.44
C GLU A 12 10.20 -4.27 7.09
N SER A 13 9.75 -4.08 8.34
CA SER A 13 9.02 -5.11 9.09
C SER A 13 7.56 -5.26 8.66
N VAL A 14 6.84 -4.17 8.40
CA VAL A 14 5.41 -4.15 8.15
C VAL A 14 5.11 -4.06 6.65
N GLY A 15 4.69 -5.19 6.07
CA GLY A 15 4.24 -5.25 4.68
C GLY A 15 4.16 -6.68 4.18
N SER A 16 3.88 -6.87 2.89
CA SER A 16 4.02 -8.18 2.22
C SER A 16 5.16 -8.10 1.19
N PRO A 17 6.05 -9.12 1.09
CA PRO A 17 7.12 -9.07 0.11
C PRO A 17 6.51 -9.26 -1.28
N ALA A 18 6.92 -8.43 -2.22
CA ALA A 18 6.41 -8.45 -3.58
C ALA A 18 7.54 -8.23 -4.57
N TYR A 19 7.51 -8.96 -5.68
CA TYR A 19 8.37 -8.67 -6.82
C TYR A 19 7.70 -7.65 -7.72
N VAL A 20 8.35 -6.50 -7.88
CA VAL A 20 7.88 -5.41 -8.74
C VAL A 20 8.66 -5.43 -10.03
N LYS A 21 7.95 -5.47 -11.17
CA LYS A 21 8.59 -5.49 -12.48
C LYS A 21 9.33 -4.17 -12.72
N ARG A 22 10.60 -4.25 -13.10
CA ARG A 22 11.40 -3.09 -13.49
C ARG A 22 11.16 -2.80 -14.97
N LEU A 23 10.83 -1.54 -15.29
CA LEU A 23 10.56 -1.12 -16.67
C LEU A 23 11.83 -0.83 -17.47
N VAL A 24 12.93 -0.50 -16.78
CA VAL A 24 14.21 -0.11 -17.37
C VAL A 24 15.30 -1.01 -16.80
N GLY A 25 16.04 -1.70 -17.67
CA GLY A 25 17.17 -2.53 -17.29
C GLY A 25 17.94 -3.02 -18.51
N ASP A 26 19.24 -3.24 -18.35
CA ASP A 26 20.08 -3.84 -19.37
C ASP A 26 19.73 -5.32 -19.62
N LYS A 27 20.25 -5.90 -20.71
CA LYS A 27 19.98 -7.30 -21.10
C LYS A 27 20.26 -8.33 -19.99
N LEU A 28 21.11 -7.99 -19.01
CA LEU A 28 21.52 -8.85 -17.90
C LEU A 28 20.98 -8.42 -16.54
N ASP A 29 20.28 -7.28 -16.46
CA ASP A 29 19.75 -6.81 -15.18
C ASP A 29 18.51 -7.60 -14.74
N SER A 30 18.26 -7.64 -13.43
CA SER A 30 17.11 -8.33 -12.88
C SER A 30 15.81 -7.66 -13.36
N ARG A 31 14.95 -8.43 -14.03
CA ARG A 31 13.66 -7.96 -14.57
C ARG A 31 12.66 -7.50 -13.49
N SER A 32 12.92 -7.80 -12.22
CA SER A 32 12.09 -7.45 -11.08
C SER A 32 12.93 -7.18 -9.84
N SER A 33 12.42 -6.35 -8.94
CA SER A 33 13.06 -6.04 -7.66
C SER A 33 12.15 -6.43 -6.50
N LEU A 34 12.76 -6.90 -5.41
CA LEU A 34 12.04 -7.27 -4.19
C LEU A 34 11.72 -5.99 -3.41
N CYS A 35 10.44 -5.70 -3.24
CA CYS A 35 9.96 -4.53 -2.54
C CYS A 35 8.95 -4.91 -1.46
N ARG A 36 8.67 -3.98 -0.55
CA ARG A 36 7.68 -4.15 0.50
C ARG A 36 6.38 -3.45 0.13
N PHE A 37 5.27 -4.17 0.13
CA PHE A 37 3.95 -3.56 -0.02
C PHE A 37 3.57 -2.74 1.23
N ILE A 38 3.19 -1.48 1.03
CA ILE A 38 2.81 -0.55 2.09
C ILE A 38 1.30 -0.29 2.11
N GLY A 39 0.66 -0.20 0.94
CA GLY A 39 -0.75 0.14 0.87
C GLY A 39 -1.21 0.61 -0.52
N TYR A 40 -2.38 1.25 -0.56
CA TYR A 40 -3.04 1.67 -1.79
C TYR A 40 -2.98 3.20 -1.96
N PRO A 41 -2.67 3.72 -3.16
CA PRO A 41 -2.83 5.13 -3.48
C PRO A 41 -4.32 5.48 -3.62
N LYS A 42 -4.73 6.63 -3.09
CA LYS A 42 -6.12 7.12 -3.17
C LYS A 42 -6.53 7.49 -4.60
N GLU A 43 -5.66 8.18 -5.32
CA GLU A 43 -6.02 8.84 -6.59
C GLU A 43 -5.52 8.10 -7.83
N THR A 44 -4.75 7.03 -7.67
CA THR A 44 -4.09 6.36 -8.80
C THR A 44 -4.19 4.85 -8.65
N ALA A 45 -4.50 4.17 -9.76
CA ALA A 45 -4.47 2.72 -9.79
C ALA A 45 -3.04 2.18 -9.56
N GLY A 46 -2.89 1.24 -8.64
CA GLY A 46 -1.62 0.59 -8.29
C GLY A 46 -1.47 0.40 -6.79
N TYR A 47 -0.24 0.19 -6.37
CA TYR A 47 0.12 -0.08 -4.98
C TYR A 47 1.38 0.70 -4.60
N TYR A 48 1.46 1.14 -3.35
CA TYR A 48 2.67 1.71 -2.78
C TYR A 48 3.64 0.61 -2.39
N PHE A 49 4.87 0.72 -2.88
CA PHE A 49 5.98 -0.14 -2.53
C PHE A 49 7.15 0.64 -1.95
N TYR A 50 7.78 0.08 -0.94
CA TYR A 50 9.08 0.52 -0.42
C TYR A 50 10.18 -0.32 -1.05
N ASP A 51 11.14 0.32 -1.70
CA ASP A 51 12.39 -0.30 -2.15
C ASP A 51 13.46 -0.08 -1.08
N PRO A 52 13.93 -1.13 -0.37
CA PRO A 52 15.00 -1.00 0.62
C PRO A 52 16.36 -0.66 -0.01
N ALA A 53 16.60 -0.99 -1.29
CA ALA A 53 17.85 -0.69 -1.97
C ALA A 53 17.97 0.80 -2.31
N GLU A 54 16.87 1.41 -2.77
CA GLU A 54 16.83 2.84 -3.08
C GLU A 54 16.35 3.71 -1.91
N GLN A 55 15.82 3.11 -0.83
CA GLN A 55 15.15 3.78 0.29
C GLN A 55 14.05 4.73 -0.16
N LYS A 56 13.24 4.29 -1.13
CA LYS A 56 12.19 5.11 -1.76
C LYS A 56 10.85 4.40 -1.75
N ILE A 57 9.80 5.22 -1.72
CA ILE A 57 8.43 4.77 -1.93
C ILE A 57 8.02 5.13 -3.36
N PHE A 58 7.42 4.17 -4.06
CA PHE A 58 6.95 4.36 -5.43
C PHE A 58 5.64 3.60 -5.66
N ILE A 59 4.94 3.94 -6.75
CA ILE A 59 3.70 3.28 -7.14
C ILE A 59 3.98 2.32 -8.29
N SER A 60 3.49 1.08 -8.20
CA SER A 60 3.52 0.14 -9.33
C SER A 60 2.24 -0.68 -9.40
N ARG A 61 1.87 -1.08 -10.62
CA ARG A 61 0.72 -1.96 -10.90
C ARG A 61 1.14 -3.40 -11.23
N ASN A 62 2.35 -3.58 -11.76
CA ASN A 62 2.82 -4.86 -12.28
C ASN A 62 3.67 -5.57 -11.23
N THR A 63 2.99 -6.20 -10.27
CA THR A 63 3.64 -6.82 -9.11
C THR A 63 3.13 -8.23 -8.87
N VAL A 64 4.01 -9.07 -8.34
CA VAL A 64 3.70 -10.45 -7.95
C VAL A 64 3.92 -10.57 -6.45
N PHE A 65 2.86 -10.90 -5.71
CA PHE A 65 2.91 -11.11 -4.26
C PHE A 65 3.30 -12.55 -3.92
N PHE A 66 4.04 -12.73 -2.83
CA PHE A 66 4.30 -14.04 -2.24
C PHE A 66 3.08 -14.50 -1.42
N GLU A 67 1.99 -14.87 -2.09
CA GLU A 67 0.77 -15.37 -1.44
C GLU A 67 0.89 -16.82 -0.95
N LYS A 68 2.02 -17.50 -1.24
CA LYS A 68 2.20 -18.94 -1.00
C LYS A 68 2.12 -19.33 0.49
N ASP A 69 2.29 -18.36 1.39
CA ASP A 69 2.17 -18.54 2.85
C ASP A 69 0.88 -17.94 3.43
N PHE A 70 -0.01 -17.39 2.59
CA PHE A 70 -1.34 -17.00 3.06
C PHE A 70 -2.13 -18.30 3.29
N PRO A 71 -2.80 -18.49 4.45
CA PRO A 71 -3.73 -19.59 4.63
C PRO A 71 -4.91 -19.37 3.67
N SER A 72 -4.76 -19.84 2.44
CA SER A 72 -5.81 -19.87 1.43
C SER A 72 -6.75 -21.01 1.75
N ASP A 73 -7.51 -20.87 2.84
CA ASP A 73 -8.74 -21.61 3.00
C ASP A 73 -9.92 -20.72 2.60
N SER A 74 -10.33 -20.89 1.35
CA SER A 74 -11.72 -20.81 0.90
C SER A 74 -12.57 -19.55 1.14
N ARG A 75 -12.02 -18.33 1.22
CA ARG A 75 -12.83 -17.10 1.05
C ARG A 75 -12.16 -16.05 0.17
N ARG A 76 -12.42 -16.14 -1.14
CA ARG A 76 -12.34 -14.99 -2.04
C ARG A 76 -13.54 -14.07 -1.78
N ASP A 77 -13.68 -13.61 -0.53
CA ASP A 77 -14.59 -12.52 -0.23
C ASP A 77 -13.97 -11.30 -0.90
N LYS A 78 -14.60 -10.87 -2.00
CA LYS A 78 -14.27 -9.62 -2.68
C LYS A 78 -14.42 -8.53 -1.64
N VAL A 79 -13.31 -8.05 -1.08
CA VAL A 79 -13.30 -6.89 -0.20
C VAL A 79 -13.69 -5.69 -1.07
N LEU A 80 -14.99 -5.39 -1.10
CA LEU A 80 -15.51 -4.13 -1.58
C LEU A 80 -15.03 -3.08 -0.58
N ILE A 81 -14.02 -2.32 -0.97
CA ILE A 81 -13.59 -1.14 -0.22
C ILE A 81 -14.68 -0.10 -0.47
N ASP A 82 -15.62 0.00 0.45
CA ASP A 82 -16.60 1.09 0.48
C ASP A 82 -15.87 2.35 0.96
N GLU A 83 -15.53 3.23 0.03
CA GLU A 83 -15.00 4.56 0.32
C GLU A 83 -16.17 5.51 0.60
N SER A 84 -16.84 5.30 1.74
CA SER A 84 -17.76 6.30 2.30
C SER A 84 -16.92 7.39 2.97
N SER A 85 -16.78 8.52 2.29
CA SER A 85 -16.31 9.76 2.89
C SER A 85 -17.47 10.38 3.69
N GLU A 86 -17.46 10.20 5.02
CA GLU A 86 -18.33 10.98 5.90
C GLU A 86 -17.65 12.32 6.23
N GLU A 87 -18.19 13.40 5.66
CA GLU A 87 -17.89 14.77 6.09
C GLU A 87 -18.52 15.01 7.47
N PRO A 88 -17.85 15.70 8.41
CA PRO A 88 -18.42 16.00 9.71
C PRO A 88 -19.57 17.01 9.58
N GLN A 89 -20.81 16.55 9.74
CA GLN A 89 -21.96 17.44 9.97
C GLN A 89 -21.85 18.02 11.38
N HIS A 90 -21.55 19.31 11.46
CA HIS A 90 -21.58 20.06 12.70
C HIS A 90 -23.03 20.30 13.12
N ASP A 91 -23.40 19.81 14.29
CA ASP A 91 -24.68 20.05 14.94
C ASP A 91 -24.93 21.55 15.18
N ASN A 92 -26.11 22.04 14.82
CA ASN A 92 -26.70 23.19 15.48
C ASN A 92 -28.19 22.97 15.79
N THR A 93 -28.44 22.30 16.91
CA THR A 93 -29.71 22.43 17.62
C THR A 93 -29.90 23.88 18.05
N THR A 94 -30.89 24.56 17.49
CA THR A 94 -31.61 25.63 18.17
C THR A 94 -33.06 25.55 17.75
N SER A 95 -33.85 24.85 18.58
CA SER A 95 -35.30 24.91 18.62
C SER A 95 -35.77 26.35 18.74
N PHE A 96 -36.83 26.75 18.04
CA PHE A 96 -37.89 27.62 18.57
C PHE A 96 -39.11 27.54 17.63
N GLU A 97 -40.17 26.89 18.12
CA GLU A 97 -41.57 27.09 17.74
C GLU A 97 -42.17 28.14 18.71
N PRO A 98 -43.20 28.90 18.31
CA PRO A 98 -44.56 28.37 18.16
C PRO A 98 -45.28 28.69 16.84
#